data_AF-A0A7X9HVR9-F1
#
_entry.id   AF-A0A7X9HVR9-F1
#
_cell.length_a   1.000
_cell.length_b   1.000
_cell.length_c   1.000
_cell.angle_alpha   90.00
_cell.angle_beta   90.00
_cell.angle_gamma   90.00
#
_symmetry.space_group_name_H-M   'P 1'
#
loop_
_entity.id
_entity.type
_entity.pdbx_description
1 polymer ?
#
loop_
_entity_poly.entity_id
_entity_poly.type
_entity_poly.pdbx_seq_one_letter_code
_entity_poly.pdbx_strand_id
1 'polypeptide(L)'
;MNYSWKINGIYKANPQEIGEEINSIGNEFTVKDVVNKARNQNTKLHNLFEWNDEIAGEKYREIQAGDIVRNLVIVKQSETGEPQDTNIRVFVSSNQRNGMYKPITSVIRVQEEYELLLEQALKELQAFKNKYANLSELTELFGIIEELAS
;
A
#
# COMPACT_ATOMS: atom_id res chain seq x y z
N MET A 1 -1.74 15.99 4.76
CA MET A 1 -2.34 14.68 5.16
C MET A 1 -1.51 14.15 6.31
N ASN A 2 -2.14 13.56 7.32
CA ASN A 2 -1.42 12.99 8.46
C ASN A 2 -1.14 11.52 8.18
N TYR A 3 0.14 11.18 7.98
CA TYR A 3 0.56 9.80 7.81
C TYR A 3 0.74 9.12 9.16
N SER A 4 0.40 7.84 9.20
CA SER A 4 0.58 6.95 10.34
C SER A 4 1.06 5.59 9.87
N TRP A 5 1.56 4.79 10.82
CA TRP A 5 1.81 3.38 10.58
C TRP A 5 0.53 2.58 10.77
N LYS A 6 0.25 1.66 9.84
CA LYS A 6 -0.90 0.76 9.90
C LYS A 6 -0.93 -0.06 11.20
N ILE A 7 0.25 -0.44 11.69
CA ILE A 7 0.44 -1.20 12.93
C ILE A 7 1.24 -0.33 13.89
N ASN A 8 0.68 -0.02 15.05
CA ASN A 8 1.34 0.81 16.05
C ASN A 8 2.66 0.17 16.49
N GLY A 9 3.74 0.96 16.46
CA GLY A 9 5.06 0.54 16.91
C GLY A 9 5.84 -0.37 15.97
N ILE A 10 5.32 -0.68 14.76
CA ILE A 10 6.04 -1.50 13.76
C ILE A 10 7.38 -0.86 13.35
N TYR A 11 7.41 0.46 13.24
CA TYR A 11 8.62 1.25 13.03
C TYR A 11 8.71 2.37 14.05
N LYS A 12 9.94 2.68 14.48
CA LYS A 12 10.22 3.81 15.39
C LYS A 12 10.31 5.15 14.66
N ALA A 13 10.51 5.15 13.34
CA ALA A 13 10.63 6.36 12.54
C ALA A 13 9.28 7.10 12.42
N ASN A 14 9.35 8.41 12.21
CA ASN A 14 8.17 9.23 12.01
C ASN A 14 7.51 8.90 10.65
N PRO A 15 6.24 8.43 10.63
CA PRO A 15 5.57 8.05 9.38
C PRO A 15 5.36 9.22 8.42
N GLN A 16 5.24 10.45 8.94
CA GLN A 16 5.10 11.66 8.12
C GLN A 16 6.36 11.90 7.30
N GLU A 17 7.53 11.95 7.96
CA GLU A 17 8.82 12.17 7.30
C GLU A 17 9.10 11.06 6.27
N ILE A 18 8.81 9.80 6.60
CA ILE A 18 9.03 8.67 5.70
C ILE A 18 8.12 8.74 4.47
N GLY A 19 6.83 9.01 4.66
CA GLY A 19 5.91 9.14 3.53
C GLY A 19 6.25 10.32 2.62
N GLU A 20 6.73 11.44 3.17
CA GLU A 20 7.22 12.59 2.40
C GLU A 20 8.50 12.25 1.62
N GLU A 21 9.45 11.53 2.23
CA GLU A 21 10.65 11.06 1.53
C GLU A 21 10.31 10.13 0.36
N ILE A 22 9.34 9.22 0.53
CA ILE A 22 8.89 8.33 -0.56
C ILE A 22 8.17 9.14 -1.65
N ASN A 23 7.27 10.07 -1.29
CA ASN A 23 6.62 10.95 -2.27
C ASN A 23 7.64 11.77 -3.08
N SER A 24 8.78 12.14 -2.48
CA SER A 24 9.83 12.89 -3.18
C SER A 24 10.53 12.11 -4.30
N ILE A 25 10.32 10.79 -4.39
CA ILE A 25 10.83 9.95 -5.48
C ILE A 25 10.09 10.26 -6.79
N GLY A 26 8.78 10.50 -6.70
CA GLY A 26 7.93 10.82 -7.85
C GLY A 26 6.49 10.36 -7.68
N ASN A 27 5.65 10.68 -8.68
CA ASN A 27 4.24 10.27 -8.70
C ASN A 27 4.04 8.79 -9.04
N GLU A 28 5.07 8.12 -9.55
CA GLU A 28 5.09 6.68 -9.79
C GLU A 28 6.50 6.15 -9.48
N PHE A 29 6.60 5.08 -8.71
CA PHE A 29 7.88 4.53 -8.27
C PHE A 29 7.80 3.03 -8.00
N THR A 30 8.96 2.35 -7.95
CA THR A 30 9.08 0.95 -7.57
C THR A 30 9.67 0.80 -6.16
N VAL A 31 9.56 -0.39 -5.56
CA VAL A 31 10.24 -0.68 -4.28
C VAL A 31 11.77 -0.53 -4.39
N LYS A 32 12.34 -0.76 -5.58
CA LYS A 32 13.76 -0.55 -5.85
C LYS A 32 14.15 0.94 -5.78
N ASP A 33 13.27 1.83 -6.23
CA ASP A 33 13.51 3.27 -6.12
C ASP A 33 13.53 3.72 -4.66
N VAL A 34 12.69 3.12 -3.80
CA VAL A 34 12.70 3.33 -2.35
C VAL A 34 14.02 2.86 -1.74
N VAL A 35 14.50 1.67 -2.11
CA VAL A 35 15.83 1.17 -1.67
C VAL A 35 16.92 2.15 -2.11
N ASN A 36 16.92 2.59 -3.36
CA ASN A 36 17.91 3.54 -3.90
C ASN A 36 17.91 4.87 -3.15
N LYS A 37 16.72 5.41 -2.82
CA LYS A 37 16.58 6.60 -1.98
C LYS A 37 17.16 6.37 -0.58
N ALA A 38 16.83 5.23 0.04
CA ALA A 38 17.27 4.86 1.38
C ALA A 38 18.78 4.63 1.50
N ARG A 39 19.50 4.35 0.40
CA ARG A 39 20.97 4.21 0.42
C ARG A 39 21.69 5.46 0.93
N ASN A 40 21.09 6.63 0.76
CA ASN A 40 21.64 7.86 1.31
C ASN A 40 21.43 7.89 2.83
N GLN A 41 22.53 7.83 3.59
CA GLN A 41 22.55 7.83 5.06
C GLN A 41 21.90 9.06 5.70
N ASN A 42 21.76 10.16 4.96
CA ASN A 42 21.11 11.38 5.45
C ASN A 42 19.58 11.29 5.42
N THR A 43 19.01 10.27 4.78
CA THR A 43 17.56 10.04 4.73
C THR A 43 17.07 9.34 5.98
N LYS A 44 15.83 9.62 6.39
CA LYS A 44 15.16 8.91 7.49
C LYS A 44 14.87 7.47 7.10
N LEU A 45 14.56 7.24 5.82
CA LEU A 45 14.39 5.91 5.22
C LEU A 45 15.58 5.00 5.48
N HIS A 46 16.83 5.50 5.44
CA HIS A 46 18.03 4.70 5.65
C HIS A 46 17.98 3.83 6.91
N ASN A 47 17.42 4.39 7.99
CA ASN A 47 17.36 3.75 9.31
C ASN A 47 16.32 2.62 9.39
N LEU A 48 15.52 2.40 8.35
CA LEU A 48 14.53 1.33 8.28
C LEU A 48 15.03 0.08 7.55
N PHE A 49 16.27 0.11 7.02
CA PHE A 49 16.84 -0.99 6.23
C PHE A 49 17.98 -1.69 6.97
N GLU A 50 18.18 -2.95 6.62
CA GLU A 50 19.40 -3.68 6.98
C GLU A 50 20.41 -3.56 5.81
N TRP A 51 21.60 -3.04 6.12
CA TRP A 51 22.64 -2.73 5.13
C TRP A 51 23.82 -3.71 5.18
N ASN A 52 23.89 -4.60 6.15
CA ASN A 52 24.87 -5.68 6.15
C ASN A 52 24.45 -6.75 5.13
N ASP A 53 25.25 -6.94 4.07
CA ASP A 53 24.96 -7.92 3.00
C ASP A 53 24.96 -9.38 3.48
N GLU A 54 25.62 -9.70 4.59
CA GLU A 54 25.56 -11.05 5.20
C GLU A 54 24.19 -11.33 5.85
N ILE A 55 23.50 -10.27 6.28
CA ILE A 55 22.17 -10.35 6.91
C ILE A 55 21.06 -10.12 5.87
N ALA A 56 21.27 -9.14 4.97
CA ALA A 56 20.29 -8.70 3.99
C ALA A 56 20.94 -8.45 2.63
N GLY A 57 20.73 -9.37 1.70
CA GLY A 57 21.00 -9.09 0.28
C GLY A 57 19.97 -8.14 -0.34
N GLU A 58 20.20 -7.75 -1.60
CA GLU A 58 19.36 -6.78 -2.32
C GLU A 58 17.86 -7.12 -2.32
N LYS A 59 17.51 -8.40 -2.56
CA LYS A 59 16.11 -8.85 -2.57
C LYS A 59 15.43 -8.69 -1.20
N TYR A 60 16.17 -8.84 -0.11
CA TYR A 60 15.62 -8.62 1.23
C TYR A 60 15.31 -7.14 1.45
N ARG A 61 16.16 -6.24 0.95
CA ARG A 61 15.90 -4.79 1.01
C ARG A 61 14.68 -4.40 0.21
N GLU A 62 14.47 -4.99 -0.98
CA GLU A 62 13.24 -4.76 -1.74
C GLU A 62 11.98 -5.22 -0.98
N ILE A 63 12.08 -6.33 -0.22
CA ILE A 63 11.00 -6.77 0.68
C ILE A 63 10.77 -5.74 1.79
N GLN A 64 11.84 -5.26 2.46
CA GLN A 64 11.73 -4.21 3.49
C GLN A 64 11.07 -2.94 2.94
N ALA A 65 11.47 -2.50 1.74
CA ALA A 65 10.85 -1.36 1.06
C ALA A 65 9.35 -1.60 0.81
N GLY A 66 8.97 -2.77 0.30
CA GLY A 66 7.58 -3.15 0.09
C GLY A 66 6.77 -3.18 1.39
N ASP A 67 7.36 -3.61 2.50
CA ASP A 67 6.73 -3.60 3.82
C ASP A 67 6.50 -2.17 4.33
N ILE A 68 7.49 -1.29 4.18
CA ILE A 68 7.38 0.13 4.56
C ILE A 68 6.23 0.79 3.77
N VAL A 69 6.24 0.66 2.45
CA VAL A 69 5.21 1.26 1.56
C VAL A 69 3.80 0.78 1.92
N ARG A 70 3.62 -0.52 2.15
CA ARG A 70 2.29 -1.11 2.48
C ARG A 70 1.78 -0.77 3.88
N ASN A 71 2.67 -0.38 4.80
CA ASN A 71 2.30 -0.02 6.17
C ASN A 71 2.08 1.49 6.37
N LEU A 72 2.35 2.34 5.37
CA LEU A 72 2.01 3.76 5.44
C LEU A 72 0.53 3.99 5.13
N VAL A 73 -0.17 4.62 6.06
CA VAL A 73 -1.60 4.93 5.96
C VAL A 73 -1.90 6.38 6.32
N ILE A 74 -3.01 6.90 5.80
CA ILE A 74 -3.64 8.14 6.22
C ILE A 74 -4.74 7.74 7.18
N VAL A 75 -4.71 8.31 8.39
CA VAL A 75 -5.77 8.12 9.38
C VAL A 75 -6.84 9.17 9.14
N LYS A 76 -8.03 8.75 8.74
CA LYS A 76 -9.21 9.62 8.68
C LYS A 76 -10.00 9.44 9.97
N GLN A 77 -10.05 10.49 10.78
CA GLN A 77 -10.88 10.53 11.99
C GLN A 77 -12.36 10.47 11.58
N SER A 78 -13.13 9.67 12.29
CA SER A 78 -14.58 9.63 12.12
C SER A 78 -15.20 10.96 12.59
N GLU A 79 -15.99 11.59 11.73
CA GLU A 79 -16.73 12.82 12.07
C GLU A 79 -17.90 12.54 13.03
N THR A 80 -18.31 11.27 13.19
CA THR A 80 -19.51 10.87 13.93
C THR A 80 -19.23 10.23 15.30
N GLY A 81 -18.01 10.32 15.84
CA GLY A 81 -17.69 9.79 17.17
C GLY A 81 -17.69 8.25 17.25
N GLU A 82 -17.75 7.56 16.11
CA GLU A 82 -17.56 6.11 16.08
C GLU A 82 -16.06 5.74 16.19
N PRO A 83 -15.70 4.61 16.85
CA PRO A 83 -14.32 4.33 17.25
C PRO A 83 -13.38 3.87 16.13
N GLN A 84 -13.75 3.97 14.85
CA GLN A 84 -12.95 3.41 13.77
C GLN A 84 -12.35 4.49 12.88
N ASP A 85 -11.12 4.85 13.23
CA ASP A 85 -10.18 5.49 12.31
C ASP A 85 -10.06 4.63 11.05
N THR A 86 -10.47 5.18 9.90
CA THR A 86 -10.29 4.47 8.63
C THR A 86 -8.85 4.66 8.16
N ASN A 87 -8.12 3.55 8.06
CA ASN A 87 -6.77 3.53 7.51
C ASN A 87 -6.80 3.43 5.98
N ILE A 88 -6.48 4.53 5.31
CA ILE A 88 -6.36 4.58 3.85
C ILE A 88 -4.89 4.42 3.48
N ARG A 89 -4.51 3.50 2.58
CA ARG A 89 -3.10 3.37 2.17
C ARG A 89 -2.60 4.66 1.52
N VAL A 90 -1.41 5.13 1.91
CA VAL A 90 -0.78 6.30 1.28
C VAL A 90 -0.42 5.97 -0.17
N PHE A 91 0.07 4.76 -0.41
CA PHE A 91 0.50 4.28 -1.73
C PHE A 91 -0.29 3.04 -2.13
N VAL A 92 -0.77 3.03 -3.38
CA VAL A 92 -1.47 1.89 -3.99
C VAL A 92 -0.67 1.35 -5.16
N SER A 93 -0.78 0.05 -5.40
CA SER A 93 -0.19 -0.56 -6.59
C SER A 93 -0.83 0.05 -7.83
N SER A 94 -0.04 0.42 -8.82
CA SER A 94 -0.58 0.70 -10.14
C SER A 94 -0.98 -0.62 -10.79
N ASN A 95 -2.02 -0.60 -11.64
CA ASN A 95 -2.55 -1.78 -12.33
C ASN A 95 -1.58 -2.34 -13.39
N GLN A 96 -0.44 -1.67 -13.62
CA GLN A 96 0.60 -2.19 -14.49
C GLN A 96 1.32 -3.33 -13.75
N ARG A 97 1.50 -4.48 -14.41
CA ARG A 97 2.20 -5.68 -13.88
C ARG A 97 3.68 -5.44 -13.51
N ASN A 98 4.10 -4.19 -13.40
CA ASN A 98 5.46 -3.73 -13.24
C ASN A 98 5.84 -3.51 -11.76
N GLY A 99 4.92 -3.76 -10.81
CA GLY A 99 5.19 -3.59 -9.37
C GLY A 99 5.38 -2.13 -8.95
N MET A 100 4.75 -1.21 -9.67
CA MET A 100 4.83 0.22 -9.42
C MET A 100 3.77 0.65 -8.40
N TYR A 101 4.07 1.73 -7.67
CA TYR A 101 3.19 2.35 -6.71
C TYR A 101 2.91 3.80 -7.10
N LYS A 102 1.71 4.27 -6.76
CA LYS A 102 1.30 5.68 -6.88
C LYS A 102 0.74 6.20 -5.56
N PRO A 103 0.91 7.48 -5.24
CA PRO A 103 0.20 8.11 -4.13
C PRO A 103 -1.32 8.04 -4.36
N ILE A 104 -2.09 7.64 -3.34
CA ILE A 104 -3.56 7.56 -3.44
C ILE A 104 -4.18 8.91 -3.81
N THR A 105 -3.56 10.01 -3.38
CA THR A 105 -3.98 11.38 -3.72
C THR A 105 -3.93 11.70 -5.20
N SER A 106 -3.02 11.07 -5.94
CA SER A 106 -2.88 11.26 -7.38
C SER A 106 -3.91 10.40 -8.11
N VAL A 107 -4.05 9.14 -7.68
CA VAL A 107 -5.01 8.18 -8.26
C VAL A 107 -6.45 8.66 -8.17
N ILE A 108 -6.89 9.15 -7.01
CA ILE A 108 -8.29 9.61 -6.84
C ILE A 108 -8.64 10.89 -7.62
N ARG A 109 -7.65 11.61 -8.15
CA ARG A 109 -7.86 12.86 -8.91
C ARG A 109 -7.97 12.62 -10.42
N VAL A 110 -7.52 11.46 -10.89
CA VAL A 110 -7.53 11.09 -12.30
C VAL A 110 -8.55 9.99 -12.49
N GLN A 111 -9.65 10.30 -13.18
CA GLN A 111 -10.78 9.40 -13.37
C GLN A 111 -10.35 8.01 -13.87
N GLU A 112 -9.49 7.97 -14.89
CA GLU A 112 -8.97 6.73 -15.48
C GLU A 112 -8.16 5.90 -14.46
N GLU A 113 -7.33 6.54 -13.62
CA GLU A 113 -6.56 5.83 -12.60
C GLU A 113 -7.45 5.29 -11.48
N TYR A 114 -8.48 6.05 -11.11
CA TYR A 114 -9.47 5.61 -10.14
C TYR A 114 -10.28 4.41 -10.64
N GLU A 115 -10.71 4.43 -11.91
CA GLU A 115 -11.38 3.30 -12.56
C GLU A 115 -10.49 2.05 -12.56
N LEU A 116 -9.20 2.19 -12.86
CA LEU A 116 -8.24 1.09 -12.76
C LEU A 116 -8.13 0.53 -11.33
N LEU A 117 -8.13 1.38 -10.31
CA LEU A 117 -8.12 0.93 -8.91
C LEU A 117 -9.40 0.15 -8.57
N LEU A 118 -10.56 0.59 -9.07
CA LEU A 118 -11.83 -0.11 -8.90
C LEU A 118 -11.84 -1.47 -9.60
N GLU A 119 -11.35 -1.55 -10.84
CA GLU A 119 -11.19 -2.82 -11.54
C GLU A 119 -10.27 -3.79 -10.80
N GLN A 120 -9.20 -3.29 -10.17
CA GLN A 120 -8.33 -4.12 -9.36
C GLN A 120 -9.08 -4.72 -8.17
N ALA A 121 -9.86 -3.89 -7.46
CA ALA A 121 -10.68 -4.35 -6.33
C ALA A 121 -11.70 -5.42 -6.76
N LEU A 122 -12.35 -5.25 -7.93
CA LEU A 122 -13.26 -6.25 -8.49
C LEU A 122 -12.55 -7.57 -8.83
N LYS A 123 -11.34 -7.50 -9.42
CA LYS A 123 -10.51 -8.69 -9.69
C LYS A 123 -10.13 -9.41 -8.39
N GLU A 124 -9.82 -8.68 -7.33
CA GLU A 124 -9.52 -9.23 -6.00
C GLU A 124 -10.75 -9.91 -5.38
N LEU A 125 -11.95 -9.35 -5.54
CA LEU A 125 -13.20 -9.99 -5.10
C LEU A 125 -13.48 -11.29 -5.85
N GLN A 126 -13.26 -11.32 -7.17
CA GLN A 126 -13.37 -12.55 -7.95
C GLN A 126 -12.35 -13.59 -7.52
N ALA A 127 -11.11 -13.19 -7.24
CA ALA A 127 -10.08 -14.09 -6.71
C ALA A 127 -10.46 -14.63 -5.31
N PHE A 128 -11.04 -13.79 -4.44
CA PHE A 128 -11.56 -14.21 -3.13
C PHE A 128 -12.66 -15.28 -3.29
N LYS A 129 -13.64 -15.03 -4.14
CA LYS A 129 -14.69 -16.00 -4.47
C LYS A 129 -14.08 -17.32 -4.94
N ASN A 130 -13.19 -17.28 -5.92
CA ASN A 130 -12.56 -18.49 -6.47
C ASN A 130 -11.78 -19.28 -5.41
N LYS A 131 -11.09 -18.58 -4.50
CA LYS A 131 -10.34 -19.20 -3.39
C LYS A 131 -11.26 -19.94 -2.40
N TYR A 132 -12.46 -19.44 -2.18
CA TYR A 132 -13.40 -19.95 -1.18
C TYR A 132 -14.66 -20.60 -1.77
N ALA A 133 -14.66 -20.92 -3.07
CA ALA A 133 -15.82 -21.39 -3.82
C ALA A 133 -16.49 -22.66 -3.24
N ASN A 134 -15.76 -23.44 -2.44
CA ASN A 134 -16.25 -24.68 -1.83
C ASN A 134 -16.97 -24.47 -0.48
N LEU A 135 -17.03 -23.25 0.04
CA LEU A 135 -17.73 -22.93 1.28
C LEU A 135 -19.18 -22.56 0.96
N SER A 136 -20.10 -23.49 1.20
CA SER A 136 -21.54 -23.30 0.91
C SER A 136 -22.17 -22.17 1.72
N GLU A 137 -21.59 -21.83 2.87
CA GLU A 137 -22.03 -20.73 3.72
C GLU A 137 -21.85 -19.36 3.04
N LEU A 138 -21.02 -19.27 2.00
CA LEU A 138 -20.72 -18.02 1.28
C LEU A 138 -21.45 -17.90 -0.06
N THR A 139 -22.37 -18.81 -0.39
CA THR A 139 -23.05 -18.80 -1.70
C THR A 139 -23.78 -17.49 -2.00
N GLU A 140 -24.48 -16.91 -1.00
CA GLU A 140 -25.19 -15.63 -1.18
C GLU A 140 -24.20 -14.49 -1.47
N LEU A 141 -23.10 -14.42 -0.72
CA LEU A 141 -22.03 -13.44 -0.96
C LEU A 141 -21.43 -13.57 -2.36
N PHE A 142 -21.23 -14.80 -2.85
CA PHE A 142 -20.69 -15.02 -4.19
C PHE A 142 -21.64 -14.54 -5.30
N GLY A 143 -22.96 -14.66 -5.11
CA GLY A 143 -23.94 -14.06 -6.02
C GLY A 143 -23.82 -12.54 -6.10
N ILE A 144 -23.69 -11.86 -4.95
CA ILE A 144 -23.48 -10.40 -4.91
C ILE A 144 -22.18 -10.00 -5.63
N ILE A 145 -21.09 -10.75 -5.43
CA ILE A 145 -19.81 -10.48 -6.10
C ILE A 145 -19.92 -10.61 -7.63
N GLU A 146 -20.74 -11.54 -8.13
CA GLU A 146 -20.99 -11.70 -9.57
C GLU A 146 -21.76 -10.52 -10.16
N GLU A 147 -22.81 -10.05 -9.48
CA GLU A 147 -23.59 -8.89 -9.92
C GLU A 147 -22.75 -7.60 -9.97
N LEU A 148 -21.80 -7.44 -9.05
CA LEU A 148 -20.90 -6.28 -9.04
C LEU A 148 -19.82 -6.33 -10.13
N ALA A 149 -19.56 -7.51 -10.68
CA ALA A 149 -18.50 -7.74 -11.67
C ALA A 149 -19.03 -7.93 -13.10
N SER A 150 -20.35 -7.92 -13.30
CA SER A 150 -21.02 -7.97 -14.61
C SER A 150 -21.06 -6.60 -15.28
#